data_AF-A0A8C8YN76-F1
#
_entry.id   AF-A0A8C8YN76-F1
#
_cell.length_a   1.000
_cell.length_b   1.000
_cell.length_c   1.000
_cell.angle_alpha   90.00
_cell.angle_beta   90.00
_cell.angle_gamma   90.00
#
_symmetry.space_group_name_H-M   'P 1'
#
loop_
_entity.id
_entity.type
_entity.pdbx_description
1 polymer ?
#
loop_
_entity_poly.entity_id
_entity_poly.type
_entity_poly.pdbx_seq_one_letter_code
_entity_poly.pdbx_strand_id
1 'polypeptide(L)' 'MVVFAEGHAELQTALRPSLGISTMAEDIKTKIKNHRTAPFYSHFLGQNQTRNCCKNYLDFHYCAKAMPLGLQACAAMPG' A
#
# COMPACT_ATOMS: atom_id res chain seq x y z
N MET A 1 54.15 34.85 -13.52
CA MET A 1 53.53 33.75 -12.74
C MET A 1 52.37 34.36 -11.97
N VAL A 2 51.08 33.99 -12.09
CA VAL A 2 50.35 32.94 -12.82
C VAL A 2 48.90 33.48 -12.96
N VAL A 3 48.44 33.62 -14.21
CA VAL A 3 47.16 33.19 -14.83
C VAL A 3 45.80 33.62 -14.23
N PHE A 4 44.93 34.12 -15.13
CA PHE A 4 43.49 34.38 -14.99
C PHE A 4 42.74 33.22 -14.31
N ALA A 5 41.89 33.50 -13.32
CA ALA A 5 40.87 32.57 -12.85
C ALA A 5 39.52 32.93 -13.48
N GLU A 6 39.11 32.06 -14.39
CA GLU A 6 37.89 32.07 -15.16
C GLU A 6 36.64 32.05 -14.27
N GLY A 7 35.57 32.65 -14.78
CA GLY A 7 34.28 32.67 -14.12
C GLY A 7 33.72 31.27 -13.92
N HIS A 8 33.22 31.01 -12.72
CA HIS A 8 32.20 30.00 -12.51
C HIS A 8 30.87 30.73 -12.40
N ALA A 9 30.23 30.94 -13.55
CA ALA A 9 28.80 31.18 -13.58
C ALA A 9 28.14 29.98 -12.91
N GLU A 10 27.64 30.17 -11.69
CA GLU A 10 26.67 29.28 -11.07
C GLU A 10 25.43 29.32 -11.96
N LEU A 11 25.46 28.49 -13.00
CA LEU A 11 24.34 28.20 -13.84
C LEU A 11 23.33 27.54 -12.91
N GLN A 12 22.42 28.34 -12.36
CA GLN A 12 21.19 27.83 -11.78
C GLN A 12 20.58 26.92 -12.84
N THR A 13 20.84 25.62 -12.70
CA THR A 13 20.13 24.55 -13.38
C THR A 13 18.75 24.47 -12.74
N ALA A 14 18.02 25.58 -12.83
CA ALA A 14 16.64 25.74 -12.45
C ALA A 14 15.77 25.23 -13.61
N LEU A 15 15.93 23.95 -13.95
CA LEU A 15 14.87 23.17 -14.60
C LEU A 15 15.19 21.67 -14.55
N ARG A 16 15.21 21.09 -13.35
CA ARG A 16 14.74 19.70 -13.22
C ARG A 16 13.42 19.73 -12.45
N PRO A 17 12.27 19.64 -13.12
CA PRO A 17 11.05 19.24 -12.44
C PRO A 17 11.17 17.73 -12.16
N SER A 18 11.95 17.34 -11.16
CA SER A 18 11.93 15.98 -10.60
C SER A 18 10.79 15.79 -9.58
N LEU A 19 9.86 16.74 -9.51
CA LEU A 19 8.68 16.76 -8.64
C LEU A 19 7.69 15.59 -8.84
N GLY A 20 7.91 14.71 -9.83
CA GLY A 20 7.04 13.57 -10.10
C GLY A 20 7.40 12.25 -9.43
N ILE A 21 8.65 12.06 -8.96
CA ILE A 21 9.12 10.75 -8.45
C ILE A 21 8.97 10.64 -6.93
N SER A 22 9.23 11.73 -6.19
CA SER A 22 9.11 11.74 -4.72
C SER A 22 7.67 11.56 -4.24
N THR A 23 6.69 12.06 -5.00
CA THR A 23 5.27 11.96 -4.65
C THR A 23 4.73 10.53 -4.79
N MET A 24 5.11 9.81 -5.85
CA MET A 24 4.69 8.43 -6.08
C MET A 24 5.31 7.46 -5.07
N ALA A 25 6.59 7.65 -4.73
CA ALA A 25 7.28 6.79 -3.76
C ALA A 25 6.67 6.91 -2.36
N GLU A 26 6.35 8.13 -1.93
CA GLU A 26 5.69 8.36 -0.64
C GLU A 26 4.22 7.88 -0.66
N ASP A 27 3.46 8.07 -1.75
CA ASP A 27 2.09 7.51 -1.88
C ASP A 27 2.08 5.98 -1.77
N ILE A 28 2.99 5.29 -2.46
CA ILE A 28 3.11 3.83 -2.40
C ILE A 28 3.43 3.36 -0.98
N LYS A 29 4.40 4.00 -0.32
CA LYS A 29 4.75 3.70 1.08
C LYS A 29 3.57 3.88 2.03
N THR A 30 2.78 4.93 1.81
CA THR A 30 1.59 5.21 2.60
C THR A 30 0.49 4.18 2.35
N LYS A 31 0.30 3.76 1.10
CA LYS A 31 -0.64 2.69 0.73
C LYS A 31 -0.23 1.35 1.31
N ILE A 32 1.04 0.95 1.21
CA ILE A 32 1.55 -0.31 1.80
C ILE A 32 1.33 -0.32 3.31
N LYS A 33 1.59 0.79 4.00
CA LYS A 33 1.39 0.90 5.46
C LYS A 33 -0.06 0.72 5.89
N ASN A 34 -1.01 1.19 5.08
CA ASN A 34 -2.44 1.16 5.39
C ASN A 34 -3.18 -0.02 4.77
N HIS A 35 -2.57 -0.73 3.81
CA HIS A 35 -3.20 -1.84 3.12
C HIS A 35 -3.30 -3.04 4.06
N ARG A 36 -4.53 -3.42 4.40
CA ARG A 36 -4.84 -4.66 5.13
C ARG A 36 -5.43 -5.66 4.15
N THR A 37 -4.95 -6.89 4.24
CA THR A 37 -5.47 -8.03 3.48
C THR A 37 -5.78 -9.17 4.46
N ALA A 38 -6.57 -10.14 4.01
CA ALA A 38 -6.85 -11.34 4.80
C ALA A 38 -5.53 -12.07 5.17
N PRO A 39 -5.42 -12.62 6.39
CA PRO A 39 -4.21 -13.31 6.83
C PRO A 39 -3.96 -14.61 6.04
N PHE A 40 -2.71 -15.09 6.10
CA PHE A 40 -2.39 -16.41 5.58
C PHE A 40 -2.94 -17.50 6.51
N TYR A 41 -3.76 -18.37 5.95
CA TYR A 41 -4.29 -19.52 6.68
C TYR A 41 -3.44 -20.76 6.48
N SER A 42 -2.76 -21.18 7.55
CA SER A 42 -1.96 -22.42 7.58
C SER A 42 -2.79 -23.69 7.34
N HIS A 43 -4.11 -23.64 7.57
CA HIS A 43 -5.02 -24.74 7.23
C HIS A 43 -5.21 -24.92 5.72
N PHE A 44 -4.87 -23.89 4.92
CA PHE A 44 -5.01 -23.85 3.47
C PHE A 44 -3.64 -23.65 2.81
N LEU A 45 -2.79 -24.68 2.88
CA LEU A 45 -1.42 -24.67 2.33
C LEU A 45 -1.37 -24.79 0.79
N GLY A 46 -2.50 -25.05 0.14
CA GLY A 46 -2.56 -25.14 -1.31
C GLY A 46 -2.55 -23.77 -1.97
N GLN A 47 -1.99 -23.68 -3.18
CA GLN A 47 -2.10 -22.49 -4.02
C GLN A 47 -3.57 -22.18 -4.39
N ASN A 48 -4.44 -23.20 -4.36
CA ASN A 48 -5.86 -23.02 -4.59
C ASN A 48 -6.58 -22.47 -3.35
N GLN A 49 -7.05 -21.24 -3.43
CA GLN A 49 -7.73 -20.51 -2.36
C GLN A 49 -9.26 -20.65 -2.37
N THR A 50 -9.85 -21.49 -3.23
CA THR A 50 -11.32 -21.60 -3.35
C THR A 50 -12.01 -21.93 -2.02
N ARG A 51 -11.49 -22.87 -1.23
CA ARG A 51 -12.09 -23.25 0.06
C ARG A 51 -11.94 -22.15 1.14
N ASN A 52 -10.85 -21.39 1.09
CA ASN A 52 -10.64 -20.21 1.95
C ASN A 52 -11.61 -19.09 1.56
N CYS A 53 -11.75 -18.80 0.26
CA CYS A 53 -12.70 -17.81 -0.27
C CYS A 53 -14.14 -18.09 0.17
N CYS A 54 -14.60 -19.33 0.02
CA CYS A 54 -15.95 -19.71 0.43
C CYS A 54 -16.17 -19.53 1.95
N LYS A 55 -15.18 -19.86 2.79
CA LYS A 55 -15.27 -19.66 4.24
C LYS A 55 -15.37 -18.18 4.59
N ASN A 56 -14.45 -17.35 4.11
CA ASN A 56 -14.44 -15.92 4.42
C ASN A 56 -15.74 -15.21 3.97
N TYR A 57 -16.32 -15.62 2.83
CA TYR A 57 -17.61 -15.12 2.36
C TYR A 57 -18.74 -15.46 3.33
N LEU A 58 -18.85 -16.73 3.74
CA LEU A 58 -19.89 -17.16 4.66
C LEU A 58 -19.75 -16.50 6.03
N ASP A 59 -18.54 -16.43 6.57
CA ASP A 59 -18.26 -15.82 7.87
C ASP A 59 -18.63 -14.33 7.89
N PHE A 60 -18.35 -13.60 6.80
CA PHE A 60 -18.79 -12.22 6.64
C PHE A 60 -20.31 -12.08 6.70
N HIS A 61 -21.05 -12.91 5.95
CA HIS A 61 -22.51 -12.83 5.93
C HIS A 61 -23.16 -13.25 7.26
N TYR A 62 -22.58 -14.24 7.94
CA TYR A 62 -23.02 -14.60 9.29
C TYR A 62 -22.78 -13.46 10.27
N CYS A 63 -21.59 -12.84 10.24
CA CYS A 63 -21.28 -11.68 11.07
C CYS A 63 -22.22 -10.50 10.78
N ALA A 64 -22.43 -10.16 9.50
CA ALA A 64 -23.29 -9.05 9.10
C ALA A 64 -24.75 -9.27 9.53
N LYS A 65 -25.22 -10.52 9.50
CA LYS A 65 -26.55 -10.90 10.01
C LYS A 65 -26.64 -10.81 11.53
N ALA A 66 -25.58 -11.19 12.25
CA ALA A 66 -25.53 -11.11 13.71
C ALA A 66 -25.34 -9.67 14.21
N MET A 67 -24.67 -8.81 13.44
CA MET A 67 -24.34 -7.43 13.78
C MET A 67 -24.79 -6.46 12.66
N PRO A 68 -26.09 -6.09 12.61
CA PRO A 68 -26.64 -5.27 11.52
C PRO A 68 -26.05 -3.85 11.40
N LEU A 69 -25.41 -3.33 12.46
CA LEU A 69 -24.72 -2.02 12.46
C LEU A 69 -23.18 -2.14 12.38
N GLY A 70 -22.65 -3.36 12.25
CA GLY A 70 -21.23 -3.68 12.39
C GLY A 70 -20.53 -4.10 11.10
N LEU A 71 -20.96 -3.64 9.92
CA LEU A 71 -20.38 -4.08 8.63
C LEU A 71 -18.86 -3.87 8.56
N GLN A 72 -18.38 -2.74 9.09
CA GLN A 72 -16.95 -2.44 9.18
C GLN A 72 -16.19 -3.34 10.18
N ALA A 73 -16.87 -3.79 11.23
CA ALA A 73 -16.31 -4.72 12.21
C ALA A 73 -16.22 -6.14 11.62
N CYS A 74 -17.23 -6.56 10.85
CA CYS A 74 -17.24 -7.86 10.17
C CYS A 74 -16.17 -7.95 9.06
N ALA A 75 -15.87 -6.84 8.38
CA ALA A 75 -14.78 -6.78 7.39
C ALA A 75 -13.37 -6.82 8.00
N ALA A 76 -13.26 -6.64 9.33
CA ALA A 76 -12.00 -6.68 10.06
C ALA A 76 -11.74 -8.02 10.76
N MET A 77 -12.65 -8.99 10.61
CA MET A 77 -12.48 -10.34 11.18
C MET A 77 -11.23 -10.98 10.56
N PRO A 78 -10.20 -11.30 11.36
CA PRO A 78 -9.15 -12.19 10.90
C PRO A 78 -9.84 -13.53 10.77
N GLY A 79 -9.95 -13.97 9.53
CA GLY A 79 -10.11 -15.39 9.31
C GLY A 79 -9.01 -16.17 10.03
#